data_AF-A0A1V9HFM9-F1
#
_entry.id   AF-A0A1V9HFM9-F1
#
_cell.length_a   1.000
_cell.length_b   1.000
_cell.length_c   1.000
_cell.angle_alpha   90.00
_cell.angle_beta   90.00
_cell.angle_gamma   90.00
#
_symmetry.space_group_name_H-M   'P 1'
#
loop_
_entity.id
_entity.type
_entity.pdbx_description
1 polymer ?
#
loop_
_entity_poly.entity_id
_entity_poly.type
_entity_poly.pdbx_seq_one_letter_code
_entity_poly.pdbx_strand_id
1 'polypeptide(L)'
;MSGPFFDHDLDMVMRMMEEGDSTGAIAQDVLLASPDSTLLAFVFHHLEHGDDAAVAAVVERLRARNDARTRLNAWHRGHLIPFLQQWDQGQRDMPMPPVQHVLLLNHLCARESV
;
A
#
# COMPACT_ATOMS: atom_id res chain seq x y z
N MET A 1 21.53 4.98 -0.31
CA MET A 1 21.46 3.50 -0.29
C MET A 1 20.19 3.14 0.43
N SER A 2 19.13 2.83 -0.30
CA SER A 2 17.83 2.41 0.23
C SER A 2 17.58 1.02 -0.34
N GLY A 3 17.34 0.04 0.53
CA GLY A 3 17.16 -1.36 0.16
C GLY A 3 15.87 -1.62 -0.63
N PRO A 4 15.60 -2.89 -1.01
CA PRO A 4 14.30 -3.31 -1.53
C PRO A 4 13.20 -2.80 -0.60
N PHE A 5 12.19 -2.10 -1.14
CA PHE A 5 11.13 -1.45 -0.37
C PHE A 5 10.46 -2.39 0.65
N PHE A 6 10.32 -3.66 0.30
CA PHE A 6 9.70 -4.71 1.14
C PHE A 6 10.61 -5.30 2.22
N ASP A 7 11.90 -4.94 2.26
CA ASP A 7 12.80 -5.33 3.37
C ASP A 7 12.52 -4.52 4.64
N HIS A 8 11.77 -3.42 4.51
CA HIS A 8 11.34 -2.62 5.63
C HIS A 8 10.09 -3.20 6.28
N ASP A 9 10.10 -3.22 7.61
CA ASP A 9 8.93 -3.60 8.40
C ASP A 9 7.72 -2.71 8.06
N LEU A 10 6.56 -3.32 7.84
CA LEU A 10 5.34 -2.61 7.44
C LEU A 10 4.93 -1.56 8.48
N ASP A 11 5.02 -1.87 9.77
CA ASP A 11 4.66 -0.93 10.82
C ASP A 11 5.62 0.26 10.85
N MET A 12 6.92 0.01 10.64
CA MET A 12 7.90 1.07 10.47
C MET A 12 7.56 1.97 9.26
N VAL A 13 7.23 1.39 8.10
CA VAL A 13 6.85 2.14 6.90
C VAL A 13 5.62 3.00 7.16
N MET A 14 4.58 2.40 7.73
CA MET A 14 3.32 3.10 8.04
C MET A 14 3.53 4.22 9.05
N ARG A 15 4.35 3.98 10.09
CA ARG A 15 4.69 4.98 11.09
C ARG A 15 5.42 6.17 10.49
N MET A 16 6.39 5.94 9.60
CA MET A 16 7.08 7.03 8.90
C MET A 16 6.11 7.88 8.05
N MET A 17 5.12 7.26 7.42
CA MET A 17 4.12 7.98 6.63
C MET A 17 3.15 8.79 7.50
N GLU A 18 2.81 8.30 8.69
CA GLU A 18 1.85 8.93 9.59
C GLU A 18 2.48 10.03 10.45
N GLU A 19 3.71 9.83 10.93
CA GLU A 19 4.42 10.78 11.78
C GLU A 19 5.20 11.84 10.97
N GLY A 20 5.50 11.55 9.70
CA GLY A 20 6.47 12.31 8.91
C GLY A 20 7.89 12.13 9.46
N ASP A 21 8.90 12.67 8.75
CA ASP A 21 10.22 12.79 9.35
C ASP A 21 10.13 13.81 10.51
N SER A 22 10.66 13.42 11.67
CA SER A 22 10.84 14.22 12.89
C SER A 22 11.48 15.60 12.70
N THR A 23 12.01 15.91 11.51
CA THR A 23 12.53 17.23 11.10
C THR A 23 11.45 18.18 10.56
N GLY A 24 10.21 17.73 10.38
CA GLY A 24 9.09 18.53 9.86
C GLY A 24 9.16 18.81 8.35
N ALA A 25 10.18 18.32 7.66
CA ALA A 25 10.27 18.36 6.21
C ALA A 25 9.61 17.11 5.65
N ILE A 26 8.28 17.14 5.52
CA ILE A 26 7.62 16.26 4.56
C ILE A 26 8.14 16.67 3.18
N ALA A 27 9.14 15.94 2.68
CA ALA A 27 9.75 16.21 1.38
C ALA A 27 8.65 16.21 0.29
N GLN A 28 8.75 17.06 -0.73
CA GLN A 28 7.68 17.27 -1.74
C GLN A 28 7.25 15.97 -2.45
N ASP A 29 8.10 14.96 -2.42
CA ASP A 29 7.92 13.59 -2.86
C ASP A 29 6.87 12.79 -2.04
N VAL A 30 6.48 13.26 -0.85
CA VAL A 30 5.44 12.67 0.01
C VAL A 30 4.03 13.22 -0.31
N LEU A 31 3.89 14.25 -1.14
CA LEU A 31 2.56 14.79 -1.54
C LEU A 31 1.72 13.84 -2.40
N LEU A 32 2.29 12.72 -2.85
CA LEU A 32 1.58 11.66 -3.56
C LEU A 32 1.41 10.38 -2.73
N ALA A 33 1.94 10.31 -1.50
CA ALA A 33 2.02 9.07 -0.72
C ALA A 33 0.66 8.69 -0.08
N SER A 34 -0.01 7.69 -0.65
CA SER A 34 -1.20 7.07 -0.08
C SER A 34 -0.78 5.85 0.74
N PRO A 35 -0.95 5.88 2.09
CA PRO A 35 -0.73 4.71 2.94
C PRO A 35 -1.52 3.48 2.46
N ASP A 36 -2.68 3.70 1.83
CA ASP A 36 -3.53 2.61 1.34
C ASP A 36 -2.91 1.95 0.09
N SER A 37 -2.21 2.71 -0.76
CA SER A 37 -1.46 2.12 -1.87
C SER A 37 -0.23 1.33 -1.39
N THR A 38 0.37 1.76 -0.27
CA THR A 38 1.47 1.04 0.37
C THR A 38 0.99 -0.27 0.97
N LEU A 39 -0.10 -0.23 1.73
CA LEU A 39 -0.71 -1.44 2.29
C LEU A 39 -1.13 -2.43 1.19
N LEU A 40 -1.72 -1.96 0.08
CA LEU A 40 -2.01 -2.83 -1.06
C LEU A 40 -0.74 -3.51 -1.58
N ALA A 41 0.37 -2.79 -1.74
CA ALA A 41 1.60 -3.39 -2.20
C ALA A 41 2.10 -4.51 -1.26
N PHE A 42 1.94 -4.35 0.05
CA PHE A 42 2.24 -5.42 1.00
C PHE A 42 1.27 -6.61 0.88
N VAL A 43 -0.02 -6.39 0.61
CA VAL A 43 -0.95 -7.49 0.28
C VAL A 43 -0.43 -8.29 -0.91
N PHE A 44 -0.08 -7.62 -2.01
CA PHE A 44 0.41 -8.27 -3.22
C PHE A 44 1.75 -8.98 -3.00
N HIS A 45 2.66 -8.35 -2.26
CA HIS A 45 3.92 -8.97 -1.86
C HIS A 45 3.69 -10.26 -1.06
N HIS A 46 2.82 -10.24 -0.05
CA HIS A 46 2.54 -11.45 0.75
C HIS A 46 1.79 -12.52 -0.05
N LEU A 47 0.89 -12.15 -0.97
CA LEU A 47 0.25 -13.09 -1.90
C LEU A 47 1.28 -13.80 -2.77
N GLU A 48 2.25 -13.07 -3.35
CA GLU A 48 3.34 -13.65 -4.15
C GLU A 48 4.19 -14.67 -3.38
N HIS A 49 4.29 -14.51 -2.05
CA HIS A 49 5.08 -15.37 -1.16
C HIS A 49 4.25 -16.42 -0.42
N GLY A 50 2.92 -16.45 -0.62
CA GLY A 50 2.02 -17.43 0.01
C GLY A 50 1.78 -17.21 1.51
N ASP A 51 1.95 -16.00 2.02
CA ASP A 51 1.71 -15.67 3.43
C ASP A 51 0.27 -15.18 3.66
N ASP A 52 -0.69 -16.12 3.64
CA ASP A 52 -2.11 -15.83 3.77
C ASP A 52 -2.47 -15.08 5.07
N ALA A 53 -1.74 -15.36 6.16
CA ALA A 53 -1.97 -14.72 7.46
C ALA A 53 -1.59 -13.23 7.42
N ALA A 54 -0.42 -12.92 6.85
CA ALA A 54 -0.01 -11.53 6.66
C ALA A 54 -0.95 -10.81 5.68
N VAL A 55 -1.34 -11.46 4.58
CA VAL A 55 -2.31 -10.87 3.64
C VAL A 55 -3.61 -10.50 4.36
N ALA A 56 -4.19 -11.42 5.12
CA ALA A 56 -5.43 -11.17 5.84
C ALA A 56 -5.28 -10.00 6.82
N ALA A 57 -4.19 -9.94 7.58
CA ALA A 57 -3.92 -8.85 8.52
C ALA A 57 -3.84 -7.48 7.82
N VAL A 58 -3.14 -7.41 6.68
CA VAL A 58 -3.00 -6.16 5.92
C VAL A 58 -4.33 -5.75 5.28
N VAL A 59 -5.12 -6.69 4.77
CA VAL A 59 -6.46 -6.41 4.22
C VAL A 59 -7.40 -5.89 5.30
N GLU A 60 -7.40 -6.48 6.51
CA GLU A 60 -8.21 -5.96 7.62
C GLU A 60 -7.79 -4.54 8.03
N ARG A 61 -6.48 -4.24 7.99
CA ARG A 61 -5.98 -2.88 8.21
C ARG A 61 -6.45 -1.91 7.12
N LEU A 62 -6.47 -2.33 5.84
CA LEU A 62 -7.03 -1.54 4.74
C LEU A 62 -8.52 -1.26 4.93
N ARG A 63 -9.31 -2.26 5.36
CA ARG A 63 -10.74 -2.08 5.68
C ARG A 63 -10.93 -1.06 6.78
N ALA A 64 -10.28 -1.24 7.92
CA ALA A 64 -10.40 -0.34 9.06
C ALA A 64 -10.07 1.12 8.69
N ARG A 65 -9.03 1.33 7.87
CA ARG A 65 -8.69 2.66 7.35
C ARG A 65 -9.73 3.21 6.39
N ASN A 66 -10.23 2.39 5.46
CA ASN A 66 -11.28 2.80 4.53
C ASN A 66 -12.57 3.20 5.26
N ASP A 67 -12.94 2.45 6.30
CA ASP A 67 -14.16 2.70 7.10
C ASP A 67 -14.03 3.95 7.99
N ALA A 68 -12.81 4.24 8.48
CA ALA A 68 -12.54 5.44 9.26
C ALA A 68 -12.49 6.73 8.42
N ARG A 69 -12.45 6.64 7.08
CA ARG A 69 -12.36 7.81 6.20
C ARG A 69 -13.68 8.55 6.11
N THR A 70 -13.63 9.85 6.38
CA THR A 70 -14.76 10.76 6.18
C THR A 70 -14.95 11.17 4.71
N ARG A 71 -13.90 11.06 3.88
CA ARG A 71 -13.94 11.42 2.45
C ARG A 71 -13.15 10.45 1.60
N LEU A 72 -13.81 9.91 0.57
CA LEU A 72 -13.22 9.04 -0.44
C LEU A 72 -12.89 9.84 -1.70
N ASN A 73 -11.63 9.79 -2.13
CA ASN A 73 -11.19 10.35 -3.41
C ASN A 73 -11.50 9.40 -4.59
N ALA A 74 -11.24 9.86 -5.82
CA ALA A 74 -11.52 9.08 -7.03
C ALA A 74 -10.79 7.73 -7.07
N TRP A 75 -9.54 7.68 -6.58
CA TRP A 75 -8.76 6.44 -6.55
C TRP A 75 -9.36 5.41 -5.59
N HIS A 76 -9.83 5.82 -4.41
CA HIS A 76 -10.48 4.89 -3.48
C HIS A 76 -11.72 4.25 -4.11
N ARG A 77 -12.54 5.06 -4.79
CA ARG A 77 -13.76 4.59 -5.44
C ARG A 77 -13.47 3.72 -6.66
N GLY A 78 -12.44 4.06 -7.43
CA GLY A 78 -12.07 3.35 -8.65
C GLY A 78 -11.25 2.08 -8.42
N HIS A 79 -10.57 1.96 -7.27
CA HIS A 79 -9.57 0.92 -7.07
C HIS A 79 -9.67 0.22 -5.71
N LEU A 80 -9.54 0.94 -4.59
CA LEU A 80 -9.52 0.31 -3.27
C LEU A 80 -10.84 -0.40 -2.93
N ILE A 81 -11.97 0.25 -3.17
CA ILE A 81 -13.29 -0.33 -2.87
C ILE A 81 -13.55 -1.57 -3.74
N PRO A 82 -13.36 -1.52 -5.08
CA PRO A 82 -13.44 -2.73 -5.91
C PRO A 82 -12.50 -3.85 -5.46
N PHE A 83 -11.26 -3.54 -5.07
CA PHE A 83 -10.32 -4.52 -4.51
C PHE A 83 -10.91 -5.21 -3.28
N LEU A 84 -11.41 -4.45 -2.30
CA LEU A 84 -11.99 -5.02 -1.07
C LEU A 84 -13.24 -5.85 -1.34
N GLN A 85 -14.05 -5.47 -2.33
CA GLN A 85 -15.24 -6.23 -2.76
C GLN A 85 -14.86 -7.54 -3.44
N GLN A 86 -13.87 -7.53 -4.33
CA GLN A 86 -13.34 -8.74 -4.98
C GLN A 86 -12.70 -9.67 -3.94
N TRP A 87 -12.00 -9.09 -2.96
CA TRP A 87 -11.45 -9.83 -1.83
C TRP A 87 -12.54 -10.57 -1.04
N ASP A 88 -13.67 -9.91 -0.75
CA ASP A 88 -14.82 -10.53 -0.08
C ASP A 88 -15.46 -11.67 -0.89
N GLN A 89 -15.36 -11.61 -2.22
CA GLN A 89 -15.85 -12.66 -3.11
C GLN A 89 -14.87 -13.83 -3.25
N GLY A 90 -13.75 -13.83 -2.50
CA GLY A 90 -12.73 -14.87 -2.58
C GLY A 90 -11.81 -14.75 -3.80
N GLN A 91 -11.88 -13.65 -4.56
CA GLN A 91 -10.94 -13.43 -5.67
C GLN A 91 -9.58 -13.04 -5.09
N ARG A 92 -8.51 -13.68 -5.57
CA ARG A 92 -7.12 -13.44 -5.14
C ARG A 92 -6.17 -13.14 -6.29
N ASP A 93 -6.57 -13.45 -7.52
CA ASP A 93 -5.80 -13.24 -8.76
C ASP A 93 -6.15 -11.92 -9.46
N MET A 94 -6.41 -10.87 -8.68
CA MET A 94 -6.72 -9.54 -9.21
C MET A 94 -5.42 -8.77 -9.45
N PRO A 95 -5.33 -7.89 -10.45
CA PRO A 95 -4.11 -7.11 -10.67
C PRO A 95 -3.91 -6.07 -9.55
N MET A 96 -2.66 -5.74 -9.26
CA MET A 96 -2.34 -4.68 -8.31
C MET A 96 -2.88 -3.33 -8.80
N PRO A 97 -3.62 -2.58 -7.96
CA PRO A 97 -4.09 -1.26 -8.34
C PRO A 97 -2.97 -0.23 -8.59
N PRO A 98 -3.28 0.90 -9.26
CA PRO A 98 -2.31 1.96 -9.52
C PRO A 98 -1.68 2.49 -8.23
N VAL A 99 -0.36 2.64 -8.25
CA VAL A 99 0.44 3.07 -7.11
C VAL A 99 0.37 4.58 -6.94
N GLN A 100 0.10 5.01 -5.71
CA GLN A 100 0.15 6.40 -5.30
C GLN A 100 1.22 6.53 -4.22
N HIS A 101 2.45 6.13 -4.52
CA HIS A 101 3.57 6.29 -3.61
C HIS A 101 4.88 6.27 -4.40
N VAL A 102 5.64 7.36 -4.37
CA VAL A 102 6.81 7.52 -5.26
C VAL A 102 7.92 6.51 -4.99
N LEU A 103 8.23 6.20 -3.72
CA LEU A 103 9.27 5.21 -3.41
C LEU A 103 8.87 3.80 -3.88
N LEU A 104 7.61 3.40 -3.69
CA LEU A 104 7.06 2.17 -4.21
C LEU A 104 7.07 2.16 -5.75
N LEU A 105 6.66 3.25 -6.40
CA LEU A 105 6.70 3.36 -7.85
C LEU A 105 8.12 3.16 -8.39
N ASN A 106 9.11 3.85 -7.79
CA ASN A 106 10.51 3.69 -8.15
C ASN A 106 10.99 2.25 -7.95
N HIS A 107 10.59 1.60 -6.86
CA HIS A 107 10.91 0.20 -6.61
C HIS A 107 10.34 -0.73 -7.68
N LEU A 108 9.08 -0.54 -8.06
CA LEU A 108 8.41 -1.37 -9.08
C LEU A 108 9.01 -1.14 -10.48
N CYS A 109 9.23 0.10 -10.89
CA CYS A 109 9.87 0.40 -12.18
C CYS A 109 11.29 -0.18 -12.28
N ALA A 110 12.03 -0.21 -11.17
CA ALA A 110 13.35 -0.85 -11.12
C ALA A 110 13.27 -2.37 -11.32
N ARG A 111 12.20 -3.03 -10.85
CA ARG A 111 11.97 -4.47 -11.07
C ARG A 111 11.55 -4.81 -12.50
N GLU A 112 10.79 -3.93 -13.15
CA GLU A 112 10.34 -4.12 -14.55
C GLU A 112 11.47 -3.96 -15.58
N SER A 113 12.57 -3.32 -15.19
CA SER A 113 13.71 -3.06 -16.08
C SER A 113 14.76 -4.19 -16.11
N VAL A 114 14.47 -5.32 -15.46
CA VAL A 114 15.34 -6.51 -15.33
C VAL A 114 14.71 -7.69 -16.05
#